data_AF-A0A1F9B9R6-F1
#
_entry.id   AF-A0A1F9B9R6-F1
#
_cell.length_a   1.000
_cell.length_b   1.000
_cell.length_c   1.000
_cell.angle_alpha   90.00
_cell.angle_beta   90.00
_cell.angle_gamma   90.00
#
_symmetry.space_group_name_H-M   'P 1'
#
loop_
_entity.id
_entity.type
_entity.pdbx_description
1 polymer ?
#
loop_
_entity_poly.entity_id
_entity_poly.type
_entity_poly.pdbx_seq_one_letter_code
_entity_poly.pdbx_strand_id
1 'polypeptide(L)'
;MLREDFVIQTNVRRILIRSNIDYSEINFGTVKGVVYIQGTFKVSSGAYIGGEEDLEGFMGKTLRSLELKIKGIPGVVDVNFQLGNWKKDMGKWSRAKPQE
;
A
#
# COMPACT_ATOMS: atom_id res chain seq x y z
N MET A 1 -16.48 -6.62 -14.66
CA MET A 1 -15.09 -6.77 -14.16
C MET A 1 -14.47 -7.97 -14.85
N LEU A 2 -13.26 -7.86 -15.39
CA LEU A 2 -12.60 -9.00 -16.03
C LEU A 2 -12.25 -10.05 -14.96
N ARG A 3 -12.28 -11.33 -15.32
CA ARG A 3 -11.97 -12.44 -14.40
C ARG A 3 -10.58 -12.28 -13.76
N GLU A 4 -9.63 -11.78 -14.53
CA GLU A 4 -8.25 -11.50 -14.08
C GLU A 4 -8.22 -10.40 -13.01
N ASP A 5 -8.93 -9.29 -13.22
CA ASP A 5 -9.03 -8.20 -12.24
C ASP A 5 -9.62 -8.71 -10.90
N PHE A 6 -10.59 -9.62 -10.94
CA PHE A 6 -11.15 -10.25 -9.73
C PHE A 6 -10.11 -11.09 -8.96
N VAL A 7 -9.30 -11.85 -9.70
CA VAL A 7 -8.22 -12.65 -9.11
C VAL A 7 -7.15 -11.75 -8.50
N ILE A 8 -6.75 -10.69 -9.19
CA ILE A 8 -5.80 -9.69 -8.67
C ILE A 8 -6.36 -9.07 -7.39
N GLN A 9 -7.59 -8.56 -7.44
CA GLN A 9 -8.22 -7.90 -6.29
C GLN A 9 -8.33 -8.83 -5.07
N THR A 10 -8.63 -10.12 -5.30
CA THR A 10 -8.66 -11.12 -4.22
C THR A 10 -7.27 -11.36 -3.61
N ASN A 11 -6.21 -11.39 -4.43
CA ASN A 11 -4.84 -11.54 -3.93
C ASN A 11 -4.36 -10.29 -3.19
N VAL A 12 -4.67 -9.09 -3.70
CA VAL A 12 -4.39 -7.82 -3.00
C VAL A 12 -5.07 -7.80 -1.63
N ARG A 13 -6.35 -8.19 -1.56
CA ARG A 13 -7.08 -8.32 -0.28
C ARG A 13 -6.36 -9.24 0.70
N ARG A 14 -5.91 -10.41 0.25
CA ARG A 14 -5.18 -11.38 1.09
C ARG A 14 -3.85 -10.81 1.59
N ILE A 15 -3.12 -10.07 0.75
CA ILE A 15 -1.86 -9.42 1.13
C ILE A 15 -2.10 -8.40 2.24
N LEU A 16 -3.12 -7.54 2.09
CA LEU A 16 -3.47 -6.52 3.09
C LEU A 16 -3.83 -7.15 4.44
N ILE A 17 -4.71 -8.16 4.44
CA ILE A 17 -5.12 -8.88 5.66
C ILE A 17 -3.93 -9.54 6.38
N ARG A 18 -2.94 -10.04 5.64
CA ARG A 18 -1.76 -10.74 6.20
C ARG A 18 -0.59 -9.80 6.52
N SER A 19 -0.76 -8.49 6.29
CA SER A 19 0.28 -7.50 6.55
C SER A 19 0.06 -6.80 7.89
N ASN A 20 1.12 -6.26 8.47
CA ASN A 20 1.06 -5.45 9.70
C ASN A 20 0.59 -4.02 9.41
N ILE A 21 -0.36 -3.89 8.48
CA ILE A 21 -0.93 -2.62 8.01
C ILE A 21 -2.37 -2.58 8.51
N ASP A 22 -2.74 -1.48 9.13
CA ASP A 22 -4.13 -1.17 9.37
C ASP A 22 -4.75 -0.68 8.05
N TYR A 23 -5.55 -1.55 7.44
CA TYR A 23 -6.20 -1.30 6.17
C TYR A 23 -7.65 -0.79 6.31
N SER A 24 -8.08 -0.43 7.53
CA SER A 24 -9.44 0.08 7.78
C SER A 24 -9.76 1.36 7.01
N GLU A 25 -8.74 2.21 6.79
CA GLU A 25 -8.83 3.45 6.00
C GLU A 25 -8.22 3.30 4.59
N ILE A 26 -8.06 2.07 4.11
CA ILE A 26 -7.54 1.78 2.76
C ILE A 26 -8.64 1.21 1.88
N ASN A 27 -8.89 1.90 0.77
CA ASN A 27 -9.70 1.41 -0.34
C ASN A 27 -8.80 0.96 -1.48
N PHE A 28 -9.21 -0.08 -2.20
CA PHE A 28 -8.47 -0.54 -3.37
C PHE A 28 -9.37 -1.12 -4.45
N GLY A 29 -8.92 -1.01 -5.69
CA GLY A 29 -9.59 -1.54 -6.87
C GLY A 29 -8.60 -1.97 -7.94
N THR A 30 -9.07 -2.75 -8.90
CA THR A 30 -8.25 -3.20 -10.04
C THR A 30 -8.99 -2.94 -11.34
N VAL A 31 -8.31 -2.35 -12.31
CA VAL A 31 -8.83 -2.10 -13.65
C VAL A 31 -7.76 -2.45 -14.67
N LYS A 32 -8.01 -3.46 -15.51
CA LYS A 32 -7.10 -3.91 -16.57
C LYS A 32 -5.68 -4.16 -16.04
N GLY A 33 -5.58 -4.87 -14.91
CA GLY A 33 -4.30 -5.19 -14.26
C GLY A 33 -3.63 -4.03 -13.50
N VAL A 34 -4.18 -2.82 -13.51
CA VAL A 34 -3.68 -1.71 -12.69
C VAL A 34 -4.39 -1.73 -11.33
N VAL A 35 -3.60 -1.81 -10.26
CA VAL A 35 -4.10 -1.78 -8.88
C VAL A 35 -4.05 -0.37 -8.35
N TYR A 36 -5.20 0.15 -7.91
CA TYR A 36 -5.31 1.45 -7.25
C TYR A 36 -5.46 1.23 -5.76
N ILE A 37 -4.64 1.91 -4.95
CA ILE A 37 -4.70 1.92 -3.50
C ILE A 37 -4.87 3.37 -3.05
N GLN A 38 -5.93 3.63 -2.31
CA GLN A 38 -6.32 4.98 -1.88
C GLN A 38 -6.60 5.00 -0.37
N GLY A 39 -6.38 6.14 0.27
CA GLY A 39 -6.75 6.37 1.66
C GLY A 39 -5.58 6.68 2.59
N THR A 40 -5.63 6.25 3.84
CA THR A 40 -4.61 6.60 4.84
C THR A 40 -3.81 5.36 5.22
N PHE A 41 -2.49 5.42 5.07
CA PHE A 41 -1.62 4.30 5.45
C PHE A 41 -1.24 4.35 6.92
N LYS A 42 -1.56 3.29 7.66
CA LYS A 42 -1.23 3.13 9.08
C LYS A 42 -0.67 1.73 9.31
N VAL A 43 0.23 1.57 10.28
CA VAL A 43 0.66 0.24 10.74
C VAL A 43 -0.17 -0.17 11.94
N SER A 44 -0.41 -1.47 12.08
CA SER A 44 -1.21 -2.01 13.19
C SER A 44 -0.57 -1.64 14.53
N SER A 45 -1.39 -1.25 15.51
CA SER A 45 -0.92 -0.95 16.86
C SER A 45 -0.15 -2.14 17.43
N GLY A 46 1.12 -1.92 17.81
CA GLY A 46 2.03 -2.97 18.29
C GLY A 46 2.97 -3.57 17.24
N ALA A 47 2.84 -3.22 15.95
CA ALA A 47 3.76 -3.66 14.90
C ALA A 47 5.15 -3.00 14.97
N TYR A 48 5.29 -1.94 15.76
CA TYR A 48 6.51 -1.15 15.88
C TYR A 48 6.75 -0.77 17.34
N ILE A 49 7.96 -1.05 17.82
CA ILE A 49 8.46 -0.68 19.16
C ILE A 49 9.77 0.09 18.90
N GLY A 50 9.70 1.41 18.82
CA GLY A 50 10.86 2.27 18.59
C GLY A 50 10.51 3.76 18.54
N GLY A 51 11.51 4.61 18.25
CA GLY A 51 11.36 6.07 18.21
C GLY A 51 10.73 6.62 16.92
N GLU A 52 10.43 7.91 16.91
CA GLU A 52 9.67 8.57 15.82
C GLU A 52 10.41 8.63 14.48
N GLU A 53 11.74 8.86 14.47
CA GLU A 53 12.56 8.84 13.25
C GLU A 53 12.65 7.43 12.63
N ASP A 54 12.79 6.41 13.46
CA ASP A 54 12.82 5.01 13.02
C ASP A 54 11.45 4.54 12.49
N LEU A 55 10.36 5.13 12.97
CA LEU A 55 9.00 4.85 12.48
C LEU A 55 8.84 5.27 11.01
N GLU A 56 9.34 6.43 10.59
CA GLU A 56 9.23 6.84 9.18
C GLU A 56 9.98 5.88 8.25
N GLY A 57 11.20 5.50 8.61
CA GLY A 57 11.98 4.51 7.88
C GLY A 57 11.30 3.14 7.81
N PHE A 58 10.71 2.69 8.92
CA PHE A 58 9.94 1.45 8.99
C PHE A 58 8.69 1.48 8.09
N MET A 59 7.95 2.58 8.12
CA MET A 59 6.75 2.78 7.31
C MET A 59 7.08 2.81 5.81
N GLY A 60 8.15 3.53 5.42
CA GLY A 60 8.62 3.57 4.04
C GLY A 60 9.06 2.20 3.52
N LYS A 61 9.76 1.40 4.35
CA LYS A 61 10.12 0.01 4.03
C LYS A 61 8.88 -0.88 3.89
N THR A 62 7.87 -0.68 4.74
CA THR A 62 6.62 -1.43 4.72
C THR A 62 5.82 -1.14 3.45
N LEU A 63 5.69 0.14 3.07
CA LEU A 63 5.07 0.55 1.79
C LEU A 63 5.79 -0.03 0.58
N ARG A 64 7.13 0.02 0.57
CA ARG A 64 7.93 -0.60 -0.49
C ARG A 64 7.71 -2.11 -0.56
N SER A 65 7.67 -2.79 0.59
CA SER A 65 7.41 -4.24 0.64
C SER A 65 6.01 -4.58 0.12
N LEU A 66 5.00 -3.79 0.51
CA LEU A 66 3.63 -3.93 0.02
C LEU A 66 3.57 -3.78 -1.50
N GLU A 67 4.18 -2.73 -2.05
CA GLU A 67 4.23 -2.49 -3.49
C GLU A 67 4.84 -3.69 -4.23
N LEU A 68 6.00 -4.18 -3.79
CA LEU A 68 6.68 -5.31 -4.43
C LEU A 68 5.84 -6.59 -4.37
N LYS A 69 5.16 -6.85 -3.25
CA LYS A 69 4.25 -7.99 -3.11
C LYS A 69 3.07 -7.92 -4.08
N ILE A 70 2.49 -6.74 -4.27
CA ILE A 70 1.38 -6.55 -5.22
C ILE A 70 1.88 -6.68 -6.66
N LYS A 71 3.02 -6.07 -7.00
CA LYS A 71 3.63 -6.20 -8.34
C LYS A 71 4.03 -7.64 -8.68
N GLY A 72 4.26 -8.48 -7.68
CA GLY A 72 4.51 -9.91 -7.87
C GLY A 72 3.27 -10.76 -8.21
N ILE A 73 2.05 -10.19 -8.15
CA ILE A 73 0.83 -10.92 -8.52
C ILE A 73 0.77 -11.06 -10.05
N PRO A 74 0.62 -12.28 -10.61
CA PRO A 74 0.44 -12.45 -12.05
C PRO A 74 -0.73 -11.62 -12.60
N GLY A 75 -0.49 -10.91 -13.70
CA GLY A 75 -1.48 -10.03 -14.33
C GLY A 75 -1.49 -8.59 -13.81
N VAL A 76 -0.74 -8.27 -12.75
CA VAL A 76 -0.53 -6.88 -12.34
C VAL A 76 0.40 -6.18 -13.32
N VAL A 77 -0.08 -5.10 -13.91
CA VAL A 77 0.66 -4.24 -14.83
C VAL A 77 1.35 -3.11 -14.06
N ASP A 78 0.60 -2.47 -13.14
CA ASP A 78 1.14 -1.40 -12.30
C ASP A 78 0.35 -1.25 -10.99
N VAL A 79 0.92 -0.50 -10.05
CA VAL A 79 0.31 -0.18 -8.75
C VAL A 79 0.38 1.33 -8.51
N ASN A 80 -0.78 1.96 -8.43
CA ASN A 80 -0.92 3.38 -8.17
C ASN A 80 -1.37 3.61 -6.72
N PHE A 81 -0.56 4.34 -5.95
CA PHE A 81 -0.86 4.71 -4.58
C PHE A 81 -1.26 6.18 -4.49
N GLN A 82 -2.47 6.42 -4.00
CA GLN A 82 -3.03 7.75 -3.73
C GLN A 82 -3.34 7.83 -2.24
N LEU A 83 -2.27 7.87 -1.45
CA LEU A 83 -2.37 7.93 0.00
C LEU A 83 -2.38 9.38 0.47
N GLY A 84 -3.24 9.72 1.43
CA GLY A 84 -3.35 11.08 1.96
C GLY A 84 -2.15 11.51 2.81
N ASN A 85 -1.44 10.55 3.41
CA ASN A 85 -0.35 10.79 4.36
C ASN A 85 1.03 10.33 3.87
N TRP A 86 1.10 9.69 2.69
CA TRP A 86 2.33 9.19 2.09
C TRP A 86 2.31 9.44 0.59
N LYS A 87 3.46 9.81 0.05
CA LYS A 87 3.65 9.96 -1.39
C LYS A 87 4.90 9.24 -1.85
N LYS A 88 4.89 8.85 -3.12
CA LYS A 88 6.02 8.22 -3.78
C LYS A 88 6.58 9.13 -4.86
N ASP A 89 7.75 9.69 -4.62
CA ASP A 89 8.47 10.54 -5.56
C ASP A 89 9.74 9.82 -6.03
N MET A 90 9.90 9.63 -7.34
CA MET A 90 11.08 8.98 -7.93
C MET A 90 11.48 7.65 -7.26
N GLY A 91 10.51 6.82 -6.90
CA GLY A 91 10.77 5.53 -6.26
C GLY A 91 10.96 5.57 -4.73
N LYS A 92 11.02 6.77 -4.13
CA LYS A 92 11.18 6.95 -2.68
C LYS A 92 9.86 7.31 -2.03
N TRP A 93 9.56 6.64 -0.92
CA TRP A 93 8.42 6.94 -0.06
C TRP A 93 8.77 8.06 0.91
N SER A 94 7.89 9.04 1.04
CA SER A 94 8.01 10.13 2.02
C SER A 94 6.64 10.51 2.55
N ARG A 95 6.59 11.09 3.75
CA ARG A 95 5.35 11.66 4.28
C ARG A 95 4.81 12.74 3.33
N ALA A 96 3.51 12.67 3.05
CA ALA A 96 2.82 13.77 2.39
C ALA A 96 2.73 14.93 3.39
N LYS A 97 3.12 16.13 2.97
CA LYS A 97 2.84 17.33 3.75
C LYS A 97 1.31 17.51 3.80
N PRO A 98 0.72 17.90 4.94
CA PRO A 98 -0.67 18.33 4.95
C PRO A 98 -0.84 19.43 3.90
N GLN A 99 -1.83 19.30 3.01
CA GLN A 99 -2.26 20.44 2.22
C GLN A 99 -2.99 21.38 3.19
N GLU A 100 -2.38 22.54 3.46
CA GLU A 100 -3.06 23.69 4.09
C GLU A 100 -4.18 24.23 3.19
#